data_AF-Q9HM41-F1
#
_entry.id   AF-Q9HM41-F1
#
_cell.length_a   1.000
_cell.length_b   1.000
_cell.length_c   1.000
_cell.angle_alpha   90.00
_cell.angle_beta   90.00
_cell.angle_gamma   90.00
#
_symmetry.space_group_name_H-M   'P 1'
#
loop_
_entity.id
_entity.type
_entity.pdbx_description
1 polymer ?
#
loop_
_entity_poly.entity_id
_entity_poly.type
_entity_poly.pdbx_seq_one_letter_code
_entity_poly.pdbx_strand_id
1 'polypeptide(L)'
;MKVMRTEQVFIRGNGVISKMCHMSKNLFNQANYILRNQFFNKEKMSSYKDLAKQFSIPSDIEENNNFQKLPAQTAQWTIKKVKQSWNSFFRALKAYKKHPELFNGVPKPQNNGFGGEN
;
A
#
# COMPACT_ATOMS: atom_id res chain seq x y z
N MET A 1 -21.32 -3.77 -35.75
CA MET A 1 -19.85 -3.94 -35.61
C MET A 1 -19.52 -4.22 -34.14
N LYS A 2 -18.99 -5.39 -33.80
CA LYS A 2 -18.69 -5.80 -32.42
C LYS A 2 -17.30 -5.29 -32.04
N VAL A 3 -17.23 -4.19 -31.30
CA VAL A 3 -15.95 -3.59 -30.86
C VAL A 3 -15.46 -4.32 -29.61
N MET A 4 -14.35 -5.06 -29.69
CA MET A 4 -13.64 -5.51 -28.49
C MET A 4 -12.93 -4.31 -27.85
N ARG A 5 -13.41 -3.85 -26.71
CA ARG A 5 -12.88 -2.66 -26.02
C ARG A 5 -11.63 -2.92 -25.18
N THR A 6 -11.36 -4.18 -24.83
CA THR A 6 -10.24 -4.56 -23.95
C THR A 6 -9.82 -6.01 -24.22
N GLU A 7 -8.52 -6.25 -24.37
CA GLU A 7 -7.94 -7.60 -24.37
C GLU A 7 -7.77 -8.10 -22.93
N GLN A 8 -8.16 -9.35 -22.66
CA GLN A 8 -7.93 -10.00 -21.38
C GLN A 8 -6.75 -10.97 -21.50
N VAL A 9 -5.71 -10.74 -20.72
CA VAL A 9 -4.56 -11.64 -20.63
C VAL A 9 -4.74 -12.55 -19.42
N PHE A 10 -5.02 -13.83 -19.67
CA PHE A 10 -5.08 -14.84 -18.63
C PHE A 10 -3.68 -15.41 -18.36
N ILE A 11 -3.17 -15.22 -17.15
CA ILE A 11 -1.88 -15.76 -16.72
C ILE A 11 -2.17 -16.98 -15.83
N ARG A 12 -1.65 -18.15 -16.21
CA ARG A 12 -1.76 -19.37 -15.38
C ARG A 12 -1.02 -19.17 -14.05
N GLY A 13 -1.43 -19.91 -13.02
CA GLY A 13 -0.80 -19.85 -11.69
C GLY A 13 0.72 -20.03 -11.76
N ASN A 14 1.45 -19.09 -11.15
CA ASN A 14 2.91 -19.07 -11.15
C ASN A 14 3.42 -18.82 -9.73
N GLY A 15 4.18 -19.77 -9.18
CA GLY A 15 4.68 -19.70 -7.81
C GLY A 15 5.63 -18.53 -7.54
N VAL A 16 6.39 -18.08 -8.54
CA VAL A 16 7.27 -16.90 -8.43
C VAL A 16 6.44 -15.63 -8.30
N ILE A 17 5.42 -15.47 -9.16
CA ILE A 17 4.51 -14.31 -9.11
C ILE A 17 3.78 -14.29 -7.77
N SER A 18 3.27 -15.45 -7.31
CA SER A 18 2.59 -15.56 -6.02
C SER A 18 3.49 -15.09 -4.87
N LYS A 19 4.75 -15.58 -4.81
CA LYS A 19 5.73 -15.16 -3.80
C LYS A 19 6.00 -13.65 -3.86
N MET A 20 6.17 -13.08 -5.05
CA MET A 20 6.36 -11.63 -5.22
C MET A 20 5.14 -10.82 -4.76
N CYS A 21 3.92 -11.28 -5.04
CA CYS A 21 2.69 -10.66 -4.55
C CYS A 21 2.64 -10.68 -3.01
N HIS A 22 3.01 -11.78 -2.36
CA HIS A 22 3.09 -11.85 -0.90
C HIS A 22 4.11 -10.86 -0.34
N MET A 23 5.32 -10.78 -0.92
CA MET A 23 6.34 -9.82 -0.48
C MET A 23 5.90 -8.37 -0.67
N SER A 24 5.24 -8.04 -1.79
CA SER A 24 4.68 -6.70 -2.04
C SER A 24 3.57 -6.36 -1.02
N LYS A 25 2.69 -7.33 -0.70
CA LYS A 25 1.68 -7.18 0.36
C LYS A 25 2.33 -6.91 1.72
N ASN A 26 3.40 -7.62 2.06
CA ASN A 26 4.10 -7.44 3.33
C ASN A 26 4.76 -6.06 3.42
N LEU A 27 5.47 -5.63 2.36
CA LEU A 27 6.06 -4.29 2.28
C LEU A 27 4.99 -3.19 2.37
N PHE A 28 3.83 -3.39 1.73
CA PHE A 28 2.69 -2.49 1.84
C PHE A 28 2.23 -2.34 3.28
N ASN A 29 2.02 -3.48 3.97
CA ASN A 29 1.58 -3.51 5.36
C ASN A 29 2.59 -2.86 6.32
N GLN A 30 3.89 -3.08 6.10
CA GLN A 30 4.96 -2.47 6.88
C GLN A 30 4.96 -0.94 6.73
N ALA A 31 4.94 -0.44 5.51
CA ALA A 31 4.89 1.00 5.25
C ALA A 31 3.58 1.62 5.76
N ASN A 32 2.45 0.91 5.63
CA ASN A 32 1.17 1.38 6.13
C ASN A 32 1.12 1.43 7.66
N TYR A 33 1.75 0.46 8.34
CA TYR A 33 1.87 0.46 9.79
C TYR A 33 2.58 1.71 10.31
N ILE A 34 3.74 2.04 9.72
CA ILE A 34 4.52 3.23 10.09
C ILE A 34 3.66 4.49 9.94
N LEU A 35 3.00 4.65 8.78
CA LEU A 35 2.16 5.82 8.51
C LEU A 35 0.92 5.87 9.40
N ARG A 36 0.29 4.73 9.73
CA ARG A 36 -0.83 4.67 10.68
C ARG A 36 -0.38 5.13 12.06
N ASN A 37 0.74 4.61 12.54
CA ASN A 37 1.28 4.98 13.84
C ASN A 37 1.56 6.49 13.92
N GLN A 38 2.25 7.04 12.91
CA GLN A 38 2.48 8.49 12.79
C GLN A 38 1.18 9.29 12.80
N PHE A 39 0.16 8.83 12.08
CA PHE A 39 -1.14 9.50 12.02
C PHE A 39 -1.85 9.52 13.37
N PHE A 40 -1.90 8.38 14.09
CA PHE A 40 -2.56 8.31 15.40
C PHE A 40 -1.79 9.06 16.48
N ASN A 41 -0.46 9.06 16.43
CA ASN A 41 0.40 9.80 17.35
C ASN A 41 0.48 11.30 17.01
N LYS A 42 -0.18 11.76 15.95
CA LYS A 42 -0.16 13.14 15.45
C LYS A 42 1.24 13.63 15.07
N GLU A 43 2.09 12.71 14.63
CA GLU A 43 3.43 13.00 14.14
C GLU A 43 3.42 13.49 12.69
N LYS A 44 4.55 14.03 12.24
CA LYS A 44 4.72 14.39 10.84
C LYS A 44 4.74 13.13 9.98
N MET A 45 3.81 13.04 9.02
CA MET A 45 3.74 11.92 8.09
C MET A 45 5.00 11.83 7.22
N SER A 46 5.63 10.65 7.19
CA SER A 46 6.78 10.40 6.31
C SER A 46 6.45 10.63 4.83
N SER A 47 7.37 11.26 4.11
CA SER A 47 7.27 11.39 2.66
C SER A 47 7.60 10.06 1.96
N TYR A 48 7.30 9.97 0.66
CA TYR A 48 7.72 8.82 -0.14
C TYR A 48 9.24 8.61 -0.07
N LYS A 49 10.03 9.69 -0.15
CA LYS A 49 11.49 9.62 -0.13
C LYS A 49 12.00 9.09 1.20
N ASP A 50 11.39 9.51 2.31
CA ASP A 50 11.77 9.06 3.65
C ASP A 50 11.51 7.56 3.81
N LEU A 51 10.32 7.10 3.41
CA LEU A 51 9.98 5.67 3.45
C LEU A 51 10.89 4.85 2.54
N ALA A 52 11.10 5.29 1.29
CA ALA A 52 11.96 4.59 0.35
C ALA A 52 13.41 4.49 0.86
N LYS A 53 13.92 5.57 1.48
CA LYS A 53 15.25 5.56 2.12
C LYS A 53 15.28 4.60 3.31
N GLN A 54 14.28 4.66 4.18
CA GLN A 54 14.19 3.79 5.36
C GLN A 54 14.17 2.31 4.97
N PHE A 55 13.30 1.93 4.04
CA PHE A 55 13.20 0.54 3.58
C PHE A 55 14.37 0.09 2.71
N SER A 56 15.15 1.01 2.13
CA SER A 56 16.35 0.65 1.37
C SER A 56 17.47 0.11 2.26
N ILE A 57 17.47 0.48 3.54
CA ILE A 57 18.43 0.01 4.53
C ILE A 57 17.94 -1.36 5.03
N PRO A 58 18.72 -2.44 4.88
CA PRO A 58 18.36 -3.75 5.41
C PRO A 58 18.29 -3.73 6.95
N SER A 59 17.34 -4.49 7.49
CA SER A 59 17.22 -4.79 8.91
C SER A 59 17.90 -6.12 9.23
N ASP A 60 18.35 -6.29 10.48
CA ASP A 60 18.82 -7.58 11.00
C ASP A 60 17.70 -8.64 11.03
N ILE A 61 16.43 -8.21 10.99
CA ILE A 61 15.26 -9.09 10.94
C ILE A 61 14.92 -9.36 9.48
N GLU A 62 15.17 -10.59 9.04
CA GLU A 62 15.04 -10.99 7.64
C GLU A 62 13.62 -10.84 7.07
N GLU A 63 12.58 -11.00 7.91
CA GLU A 63 11.18 -10.79 7.54
C GLU A 63 10.86 -9.33 7.19
N ASN A 64 11.68 -8.39 7.69
CA ASN A 64 11.53 -6.96 7.42
C ASN A 64 12.16 -6.51 6.10
N ASN A 65 12.98 -7.36 5.49
CA ASN A 65 13.75 -7.05 4.27
C ASN A 65 12.93 -7.24 2.98
N ASN A 66 11.61 -7.00 3.00
CA ASN A 66 10.74 -7.18 1.83
C ASN A 66 11.09 -6.23 0.67
N PHE A 67 11.68 -5.07 0.97
CA PHE A 67 12.10 -4.11 -0.05
C PHE A 67 13.27 -4.64 -0.89
N GLN A 68 14.22 -5.31 -0.25
CA GLN A 68 15.41 -5.90 -0.87
C GLN A 68 15.07 -7.18 -1.64
N LYS A 69 14.06 -7.93 -1.17
CA LYS A 69 13.61 -9.19 -1.81
C LYS A 69 12.80 -8.98 -3.08
N LEU A 70 12.27 -7.78 -3.29
CA LEU A 70 11.52 -7.41 -4.49
C LEU A 70 12.44 -6.76 -5.53
N PRO A 71 12.12 -6.86 -6.83
CA PRO A 71 12.74 -6.01 -7.83
C PRO A 71 12.59 -4.54 -7.44
N ALA A 72 13.66 -3.75 -7.55
CA ALA A 72 13.72 -2.38 -7.05
C ALA A 72 12.53 -1.50 -7.51
N GLN A 73 12.14 -1.64 -8.78
CA GLN A 73 10.98 -0.94 -9.34
C GLN A 73 9.68 -1.33 -8.61
N THR A 74 9.45 -2.63 -8.38
CA THR A 74 8.26 -3.14 -7.70
C THR A 74 8.19 -2.67 -6.25
N ALA A 75 9.32 -2.69 -5.55
CA ALA A 75 9.41 -2.22 -4.17
C ALA A 75 9.07 -0.72 -4.07
N GLN A 76 9.65 0.11 -4.95
CA GLN A 76 9.37 1.54 -5.03
C GLN A 76 7.89 1.83 -5.35
N TRP A 77 7.31 1.13 -6.32
CA TRP A 77 5.90 1.28 -6.67
C TRP A 77 4.97 0.86 -5.53
N THR A 78 5.33 -0.15 -4.75
CA THR A 78 4.57 -0.57 -3.57
C THR A 78 4.50 0.57 -2.55
N ILE A 79 5.62 1.22 -2.22
CA ILE A 79 5.64 2.38 -1.31
C ILE A 79 4.85 3.56 -1.90
N LYS A 80 4.96 3.82 -3.21
CA LYS A 80 4.14 4.85 -3.88
C LYS A 80 2.65 4.55 -3.73
N LYS A 81 2.24 3.29 -3.86
CA LYS A 81 0.84 2.88 -3.74
C LYS A 81 0.30 3.12 -2.33
N VAL A 82 1.10 2.84 -1.31
CA VAL A 82 0.77 3.19 0.09
C VAL A 82 0.54 4.70 0.22
N LYS A 83 1.46 5.53 -0.28
CA LYS A 83 1.30 7.00 -0.24
C LYS A 83 0.08 7.49 -1.00
N GLN A 84 -0.23 6.92 -2.16
CA GLN A 84 -1.44 7.25 -2.91
C GLN A 84 -2.70 6.91 -2.11
N SER A 85 -2.74 5.77 -1.45
CA SER A 85 -3.85 5.37 -0.57
C SER A 85 -4.08 6.40 0.55
N TRP A 86 -3.01 6.82 1.23
CA TRP A 86 -3.09 7.86 2.27
C TRP A 86 -3.54 9.22 1.72
N ASN A 87 -3.05 9.63 0.56
CA ASN A 87 -3.50 10.86 -0.07
C ASN A 87 -4.99 10.82 -0.42
N SER A 88 -5.48 9.68 -0.91
CA SER A 88 -6.92 9.46 -1.16
C SER A 88 -7.73 9.53 0.13
N PHE A 89 -7.23 8.93 1.22
CA PHE A 89 -7.85 9.01 2.53
C PHE A 89 -7.97 10.47 3.03
N PHE A 90 -6.90 11.27 2.95
CA PHE A 90 -6.97 12.68 3.35
C PHE A 90 -7.92 13.51 2.49
N ARG A 91 -7.99 13.23 1.18
CA ARG A 91 -8.98 13.84 0.29
C ARG A 91 -10.41 13.47 0.71
N ALA A 92 -10.66 12.19 1.01
CA ALA A 92 -11.94 11.72 1.48
C ALA A 92 -12.34 12.38 2.81
N LEU A 93 -11.41 12.50 3.77
CA LEU A 93 -11.66 13.22 5.03
C LEU A 93 -12.03 14.69 4.81
N LYS A 94 -11.33 15.38 3.89
CA LYS A 94 -11.64 16.78 3.57
C LYS A 94 -13.02 16.92 2.91
N ALA A 95 -13.38 15.99 2.02
CA ALA A 95 -14.69 15.95 1.39
C ALA A 95 -15.80 15.66 2.41
N TYR A 96 -15.59 14.68 3.29
CA TYR A 96 -16.51 14.34 4.38
C TYR A 96 -16.78 15.53 5.31
N LYS A 97 -15.75 16.30 5.66
CA LYS A 97 -15.92 17.51 6.50
C LYS A 97 -16.82 18.59 5.85
N LYS A 98 -16.88 18.63 4.52
CA LYS A 98 -17.71 19.60 3.78
C LYS A 98 -19.11 19.07 3.49
N HIS A 99 -19.18 17.79 3.14
CA HIS A 99 -20.39 17.11 2.67
C HIS A 99 -20.52 15.75 3.36
N PRO A 100 -20.79 15.71 4.67
CA PRO A 100 -20.93 14.45 5.40
C PRO A 100 -22.09 13.58 4.85
N GLU A 101 -23.11 14.20 4.26
CA GLU A 101 -24.28 13.56 3.65
C GLU A 101 -23.96 12.66 2.46
N LEU A 102 -22.82 12.87 1.79
CA LEU A 102 -22.39 12.07 0.64
C LEU A 102 -21.67 10.77 1.05
N PHE A 103 -21.54 10.50 2.35
CA PHE A 103 -20.78 9.37 2.88
C PHE A 103 -21.63 8.56 3.86
N ASN A 104 -21.51 7.23 3.77
CA ASN A 104 -22.17 6.30 4.70
C ASN A 104 -21.47 6.23 6.08
N GLY A 105 -20.46 7.07 6.31
CA GLY A 105 -19.70 7.11 7.56
C GLY A 105 -18.37 7.82 7.41
N VAL A 106 -17.68 8.02 8.54
CA VAL A 106 -16.38 8.69 8.58
C VAL A 106 -15.34 7.87 7.81
N PRO A 107 -14.62 8.45 6.84
CA PRO A 107 -13.52 7.77 6.16
C PRO A 107 -12.50 7.23 7.15
N LYS A 108 -11.99 6.02 6.92
CA LYS A 108 -10.96 5.37 7.76
C LYS A 108 -9.72 5.06 6.93
N PRO A 109 -8.51 5.14 7.51
CA PRO A 109 -7.30 4.70 6.83
C PRO A 109 -7.36 3.17 6.65
N GLN A 110 -6.66 2.65 5.63
CA GLN A 110 -6.65 1.22 5.35
C GLN A 110 -6.08 0.46 6.55
N ASN A 111 -6.82 -0.57 7.01
CA ASN A 111 -6.32 -1.46 8.05
C ASN A 111 -5.24 -2.38 7.47
N ASN A 112 -4.32 -2.87 8.31
CA ASN A 112 -3.30 -3.85 7.91
C ASN A 112 -3.89 -5.26 7.64
N GLY A 113 -5.22 -5.38 7.61
CA GLY A 113 -5.95 -6.62 7.44
C GLY A 113 -6.42 -6.80 5.99
N PHE A 114 -5.52 -7.29 5.14
CA PHE A 114 -5.87 -8.53 4.43
C PHE A 114 -5.36 -9.65 5.33
N GLY A 115 -6.11 -9.94 6.40
CA GLY A 115 -5.93 -11.21 7.11
C GLY A 115 -6.13 -12.29 6.07
N GLY A 116 -5.03 -12.94 5.67
CA GLY A 116 -5.17 -14.22 5.02
C GLY A 116 -5.66 -15.14 6.11
N GLU A 117 -6.95 -15.47 6.08
CA GLU A 117 -7.36 -16.76 6.60
C GLU A 117 -6.59 -17.81 5.80
N ASN A 118 -5.82 -18.61 6.55
CA ASN A 118 -5.23 -19.91 6.22
C ASN A 118 -4.36 -20.02 4.96
#